data_AF-A0AA43DHY9-F1
#
_entry.id   AF-A0AA43DHY9-F1
#
_cell.length_a   1.000
_cell.length_b   1.000
_cell.length_c   1.000
_cell.angle_alpha   90.00
_cell.angle_beta   90.00
_cell.angle_gamma   90.00
#
_symmetry.space_group_name_H-M   'P 1'
#
loop_
_entity.id
_entity.type
_entity.pdbx_description
1 polymer ?
#
loop_
_entity_poly.entity_id
_entity_poly.type
_entity_poly.pdbx_seq_one_letter_code
_entity_poly.pdbx_strand_id
1 'polypeptide(L)'
;MIVSTKPRRASYCDLLESGVLAERVAQARERLRRCHVCPRHCAIDRLEGDLGVCLVGAKPFVSSHGPHHREEAPLRGWNGSGTNGTYLSFAGWP
;
A
#
# COMPACT_ATOMS: atom_id res chain seq x y z
N MET A 1 -12.33 -0.85 -32.23
CA MET A 1 -12.14 -0.80 -30.76
C MET A 1 -11.64 0.60 -30.43
N ILE A 2 -12.43 1.42 -29.73
CA ILE A 2 -12.02 2.78 -29.37
C ILE A 2 -11.14 2.67 -28.13
N VAL A 3 -9.82 2.76 -28.32
CA VAL A 3 -8.86 2.83 -27.22
C VAL A 3 -8.88 4.27 -26.70
N SER A 4 -9.40 4.48 -25.48
CA SER A 4 -9.36 5.76 -24.80
C SER A 4 -7.91 6.17 -24.55
N THR A 5 -7.38 7.09 -25.36
CA THR A 5 -6.00 7.61 -25.30
C THR A 5 -5.77 8.66 -24.22
N LYS A 6 -6.80 9.06 -23.47
CA LYS A 6 -6.66 10.09 -22.43
C LYS A 6 -5.95 9.50 -21.19
N PRO A 7 -4.82 10.05 -20.72
CA PRO A 7 -4.23 9.64 -19.46
C PRO A 7 -5.24 9.94 -18.35
N ARG A 8 -5.77 8.87 -17.73
CA ARG A 8 -6.61 9.02 -16.55
C ARG A 8 -5.69 9.28 -15.37
N ARG A 9 -5.93 10.38 -14.67
CA ARG A 9 -5.25 10.70 -13.43
C ARG A 9 -5.50 9.59 -12.42
N ALA A 10 -4.49 9.26 -11.61
CA ALA A 10 -4.66 8.28 -10.54
C ALA A 10 -5.61 8.85 -9.47
N SER A 11 -6.55 8.04 -8.98
CA SER A 11 -7.59 8.50 -8.06
C SER A 11 -7.06 9.08 -6.74
N TYR A 12 -5.88 8.64 -6.29
CA TYR A 12 -5.25 9.20 -5.10
C TYR A 12 -4.81 10.66 -5.27
N CYS A 13 -4.60 11.12 -6.50
CA CYS A 13 -4.25 12.51 -6.77
C CYS A 13 -5.44 13.46 -6.53
N ASP A 14 -6.67 13.00 -6.79
CA ASP A 14 -7.89 13.78 -6.51
C ASP A 14 -8.19 13.77 -4.99
N LEU A 15 -7.94 12.65 -4.32
CA LEU A 15 -8.06 12.54 -2.86
C LEU A 15 -7.01 13.41 -2.13
N LEU A 16 -5.82 13.55 -2.71
CA LEU A 16 -4.77 14.43 -2.18
C LEU A 16 -5.21 15.89 -2.25
N GLU A 17 -5.68 16.35 -3.42
CA GLU A 17 -6.13 17.74 -3.61
C GLU A 17 -7.35 18.10 -2.76
N SER A 18 -8.28 17.17 -2.58
CA SER A 18 -9.46 17.38 -1.74
C SER A 18 -9.19 17.28 -0.23
N GLY A 19 -7.97 16.92 0.19
CA GLY A 19 -7.62 16.73 1.61
C GLY A 19 -8.11 15.42 2.24
N VAL A 20 -9.06 14.73 1.61
CA VAL A 20 -9.63 13.45 2.06
C VAL A 20 -8.55 12.37 2.27
N LEU A 21 -7.46 12.42 1.50
CA LEU A 21 -6.34 11.49 1.68
C LEU A 21 -5.70 11.64 3.07
N ALA A 22 -5.55 12.85 3.58
CA ALA A 22 -4.96 13.10 4.90
C ALA A 22 -5.84 12.52 6.02
N GLU A 23 -7.17 12.69 5.91
CA GLU A 23 -8.13 12.10 6.85
C GLU A 23 -8.04 10.58 6.86
N ARG A 24 -7.99 9.95 5.69
CA ARG A 24 -7.84 8.49 5.55
C ARG A 24 -6.52 8.00 6.13
N VAL A 25 -5.43 8.74 5.93
CA VAL A 25 -4.12 8.43 6.53
C VAL A 25 -4.20 8.49 8.06
N ALA A 26 -4.84 9.51 8.63
CA ALA A 26 -5.02 9.63 10.08
C ALA A 26 -5.82 8.44 10.64
N GLN A 27 -6.94 8.08 9.99
CA GLN A 27 -7.74 6.92 10.39
C GLN A 27 -6.97 5.60 10.29
N ALA A 28 -6.21 5.40 9.20
CA ALA A 28 -5.38 4.22 9.02
C ALA A 28 -4.29 4.13 10.09
N ARG A 29 -3.68 5.27 10.46
CA ARG A 29 -2.67 5.35 11.51
C ARG A 29 -3.25 5.02 12.89
N GLU A 30 -4.45 5.49 13.21
CA GLU A 30 -5.10 5.17 14.49
C GLU A 30 -5.38 3.66 14.63
N ARG A 31 -5.76 2.99 13.54
CA ARG A 31 -5.94 1.54 13.52
C ARG A 31 -4.66 0.75 13.86
N LEU A 32 -3.48 1.37 13.80
CA LEU A 32 -2.22 0.73 14.17
C LEU A 32 -2.03 0.61 15.69
N ARG A 33 -2.74 1.39 16.51
CA ARG A 33 -2.74 1.23 17.98
C ARG A 33 -3.39 -0.06 18.47
N ARG A 34 -4.28 -0.62 17.65
CA ARG A 34 -4.91 -1.92 17.88
C ARG A 34 -5.01 -2.65 16.56
N CYS A 35 -3.88 -3.19 16.11
CA CYS A 35 -3.72 -3.62 14.72
C CYS A 35 -4.61 -4.82 14.33
N HIS A 36 -5.49 -4.58 13.36
CA HIS A 36 -6.38 -5.57 12.73
C HIS A 36 -6.24 -5.62 11.20
N VAL A 37 -5.10 -5.16 10.66
CA VAL A 37 -4.88 -5.04 9.20
C VAL A 37 -4.75 -6.41 8.52
N CYS A 38 -4.15 -7.39 9.20
CA CYS A 38 -4.03 -8.75 8.70
C CYS A 38 -5.12 -9.66 9.31
N PRO A 39 -5.47 -10.79 8.67
CA PRO A 39 -6.53 -11.70 9.15
C PRO A 39 -6.22 -12.39 10.48
N ARG A 40 -5.06 -12.11 11.09
CA ARG A 40 -4.72 -12.61 12.44
C ARG A 40 -5.26 -11.72 13.56
N HIS A 41 -5.67 -10.48 13.26
CA HIS A 41 -6.29 -9.57 14.23
C HIS A 41 -5.51 -9.42 15.56
N CYS A 42 -4.18 -9.30 15.49
CA CYS A 42 -3.30 -9.36 16.67
C CYS A 42 -3.52 -8.27 17.75
N ALA A 43 -4.21 -7.18 17.45
CA ALA A 43 -4.59 -6.12 18.40
C ALA A 43 -3.44 -5.39 19.14
N ILE A 44 -2.18 -5.63 18.79
CA ILE A 44 -1.01 -4.93 19.35
C ILE A 44 -0.91 -3.47 18.91
N ASP A 45 -0.16 -2.66 19.67
CA ASP A 45 0.12 -1.27 19.36
C ASP A 45 1.42 -1.12 18.56
N ARG A 46 1.29 -0.96 17.24
CA ARG A 46 2.46 -0.77 16.37
C ARG A 46 3.13 0.59 16.59
N LEU A 47 2.39 1.59 17.09
CA LEU A 47 2.92 2.95 17.27
C LEU A 47 3.87 3.03 18.48
N GLU A 48 3.67 2.18 19.49
CA GLU A 48 4.60 1.99 20.62
C GLU A 48 5.80 1.08 20.28
N GLY A 49 5.80 0.47 19.10
CA GLY A 49 6.89 -0.37 18.61
C GLY A 49 6.65 -1.88 18.74
N ASP A 50 5.46 -2.31 19.16
CA ASP A 50 5.16 -3.73 19.28
C ASP A 50 5.20 -4.45 17.92
N LEU A 51 5.70 -5.69 17.94
CA LEU A 51 5.73 -6.57 16.79
C LEU A 51 4.84 -7.79 17.02
N GLY A 52 4.04 -8.11 16.01
CA GLY A 52 3.20 -9.30 16.00
C GLY A 52 3.89 -10.44 15.26
N VAL A 53 3.19 -11.56 15.12
CA VAL A 53 3.68 -12.72 14.35
C VAL A 53 4.00 -12.39 12.88
N CYS A 54 3.47 -11.28 12.34
CA CYS A 54 3.81 -10.84 10.98
C CYS A 54 5.09 -10.00 10.89
N LEU A 55 5.71 -9.64 12.04
CA LEU A 55 6.95 -8.88 12.14
C LEU A 55 6.94 -7.48 11.49
N VAL A 56 5.75 -6.94 11.18
CA VAL A 56 5.60 -5.58 10.61
C VAL A 56 5.36 -4.58 11.74
N GLY A 57 6.15 -3.51 11.80
CA GLY A 57 6.00 -2.40 12.76
C GLY A 57 5.07 -1.28 12.27
N ALA A 58 5.23 -0.06 12.82
CA ALA A 58 4.48 1.12 12.38
C ALA A 58 4.80 1.57 10.94
N LYS A 59 6.00 1.26 10.46
CA LYS A 59 6.43 1.53 9.09
C LYS A 59 6.38 0.24 8.29
N PRO A 60 5.81 0.25 7.07
CA PRO A 60 5.75 -0.94 6.25
C PRO A 60 7.16 -1.33 5.81
N PHE A 61 7.39 -2.63 5.76
CA PHE A 61 8.47 -3.17 4.97
C PHE A 61 8.04 -3.23 3.53
N VAL A 62 9.07 -3.09 2.74
CA VAL A 62 9.11 -2.94 1.34
C VAL A 62 10.07 -4.19 1.08
N SER A 63 9.94 -5.11 0.11
CA SER A 63 10.96 -6.01 -0.58
C SER A 63 11.66 -5.62 -1.97
N SER A 64 11.00 -5.39 -3.14
CA SER A 64 11.45 -4.81 -4.42
C SER A 64 10.57 -3.64 -4.99
N HIS A 65 11.05 -2.72 -5.85
CA HIS A 65 10.14 -1.84 -6.64
C HIS A 65 10.52 -1.79 -8.11
N GLY A 66 9.54 -1.75 -9.00
CA GLY A 66 9.81 -1.65 -10.44
C GLY A 66 8.57 -1.39 -11.27
N PRO A 67 8.74 -0.86 -12.50
CA PRO A 67 7.63 -0.68 -13.41
C PRO A 67 7.06 -2.06 -13.78
N HIS A 68 5.77 -2.27 -13.53
CA HIS A 68 5.08 -3.50 -13.91
C HIS A 68 4.30 -3.26 -15.21
N HIS A 69 4.83 -3.72 -16.34
CA HIS A 69 4.30 -3.42 -17.69
C HIS A 69 3.07 -4.24 -18.09
N ARG A 70 2.18 -4.51 -17.12
CA ARG A 70 0.96 -5.32 -17.33
C ARG A 70 1.28 -6.69 -17.93
N GLU A 71 2.39 -7.30 -17.52
CA GLU A 71 2.93 -8.52 -18.14
C GLU A 71 2.01 -9.73 -17.93
N GLU A 72 1.39 -9.84 -16.76
CA GLU A 72 0.44 -10.89 -16.41
C GLU A 72 -0.94 -10.68 -17.04
N ALA A 73 -1.33 -11.58 -17.95
CA ALA A 73 -2.62 -11.57 -18.67
C ALA A 73 -3.87 -11.35 -17.78
N PRO A 74 -4.05 -12.02 -16.62
CA PRO A 74 -5.23 -11.80 -15.77
C PRO A 74 -5.24 -10.43 -15.07
N LEU A 75 -4.09 -9.75 -14.96
CA LEU A 75 -3.98 -8.40 -14.42
C LEU A 75 -3.95 -7.33 -15.52
N ARG A 76 -4.26 -7.65 -16.78
CA ARG A 76 -4.37 -6.65 -17.86
C ARG A 76 -5.75 -5.98 -17.82
N GLY A 77 -5.81 -4.67 -17.56
CA GLY A 77 -7.06 -3.91 -17.55
C GLY A 77 -6.90 -2.42 -17.80
N TRP A 78 -7.92 -1.75 -18.34
CA TRP A 78 -7.87 -0.35 -18.77
C TRP A 78 -8.03 0.68 -17.63
N ASN A 79 -8.35 0.22 -16.42
CA ASN A 79 -8.50 1.02 -15.21
C ASN A 79 -7.42 0.72 -14.14
N GLY A 80 -6.31 0.08 -14.52
CA GLY A 80 -5.09 -0.02 -13.70
C GLY A 80 -4.69 -1.44 -13.27
N SER A 81 -3.38 -1.72 -13.37
CA SER A 81 -2.62 -2.79 -12.69
C SER A 81 -1.12 -2.47 -12.57
N GLY A 82 -0.72 -1.23 -12.89
CA GLY A 82 0.67 -0.79 -12.92
C GLY A 82 1.14 -0.38 -11.54
N THR A 83 1.74 -1.32 -10.83
CA THR A 83 2.30 -1.16 -9.49
C THR A 83 3.41 -0.10 -9.46
N ASN A 84 3.17 1.05 -8.82
CA ASN A 84 4.20 1.87 -8.16
C ASN A 84 4.32 1.39 -6.71
N GLY A 85 4.74 0.15 -6.53
CA GLY A 85 4.89 -0.48 -5.21
C GLY A 85 6.31 -0.26 -4.74
N THR A 86 6.48 0.40 -3.61
CA THR A 86 7.78 0.48 -2.93
C THR A 86 8.07 -0.92 -2.41
N TYR A 87 9.22 -1.50 -2.76
CA TYR A 87 9.76 -2.57 -1.95
C TYR A 87 11.35 -2.57 -1.64
N LEU A 88 11.82 -2.73 -0.37
CA LEU A 88 13.12 -2.61 0.38
C LEU A 88 13.87 -3.97 0.52
N SER A 89 15.12 -4.05 0.08
CA SER A 89 15.94 -5.25 0.29
C SER A 89 16.35 -5.46 1.75
N PHE A 90 16.29 -6.73 2.21
CA PHE A 90 16.87 -7.20 3.48
C PHE A 90 18.38 -6.96 3.53
N ALA A 91 18.86 -6.29 4.58
CA ALA A 91 20.24 -6.39 5.04
C ALA A 91 20.21 -6.89 6.49
N GLY A 92 20.54 -8.18 6.69
CA GLY A 92 20.77 -8.75 8.01
C GLY A 92 19.60 -9.57 8.58
N TRP A 93 19.57 -10.85 8.23
CA TRP A 93 19.11 -11.89 9.17
C TRP A 93 20.39 -12.53 9.75
N PRO A 94 20.44 -12.95 11.03
CA PRO A 94 21.61 -13.64 11.61
C PRO A 94 22.04 -14.87 10.81
#